data_AF-A0A7S1E6M8-F1
#
_entry.id   AF-A0A7S1E6M8-F1
#
_cell.length_a   1.000
_cell.length_b   1.000
_cell.length_c   1.000
_cell.angle_alpha   90.00
_cell.angle_beta   90.00
_cell.angle_gamma   90.00
#
_symmetry.space_group_name_H-M   'P 1'
#
loop_
_entity.id
_entity.type
_entity.pdbx_description
1 polymer ?
#
loop_
_entity_poly.entity_id
_entity_poly.type
_entity_poly.pdbx_seq_one_letter_code
_entity_poly.pdbx_strand_id
1 'polypeptide(L)'
;MGVLTLYEGMIDKAGLTAFSSPEQALSFSSLDRESSKPVVLSKTYALIKPVTALGVTSTRAGISTRQILIASGDDRISSVSRNLLEPRRPTGEVKKHEKEEGLFQYTPLVPLVSMSAPSYNLTV
;
A
#
# COMPACT_ATOMS: atom_id res chain seq x y z
N MET A 1 -3.98 -12.17 -1.92
CA MET A 1 -4.02 -10.74 -2.33
C MET A 1 -2.62 -10.25 -2.65
N GLY A 2 -2.35 -9.83 -3.88
CA GLY A 2 -1.08 -9.20 -4.25
C GLY A 2 -1.18 -7.69 -4.15
N VAL A 3 -0.18 -7.04 -3.57
CA VAL A 3 -0.06 -5.58 -3.50
C VAL A 3 1.17 -5.16 -4.29
N LEU A 4 0.99 -4.17 -5.17
CA LEU A 4 2.09 -3.54 -5.89
C LEU A 4 2.10 -2.04 -5.59
N THR A 5 3.26 -1.50 -5.28
CA THR A 5 3.51 -0.07 -5.17
C THR A 5 4.53 0.36 -6.22
N LEU A 6 4.27 1.50 -6.84
CA LEU A 6 5.09 2.07 -7.91
C LEU A 6 5.79 3.30 -7.36
N TYR A 7 7.11 3.32 -7.47
CA TYR A 7 7.94 4.46 -7.10
C TYR A 7 8.57 5.05 -8.34
N GLU A 8 8.71 6.36 -8.35
CA GLU A 8 9.56 7.04 -9.32
C GLU A 8 11.04 6.68 -9.02
N GLY A 9 11.88 6.69 -10.07
CA GLY A 9 13.17 5.98 -10.15
C GLY A 9 14.13 6.05 -8.94
N MET A 10 15.06 5.10 -8.92
CA MET A 10 16.16 5.07 -7.94
C MET A 10 16.97 6.36 -8.06
N ILE A 11 17.11 7.10 -6.95
CA ILE A 11 18.19 8.04 -6.82
C ILE A 11 19.46 7.19 -6.67
N ASP A 12 20.31 7.19 -7.69
CA ASP A 12 21.60 6.52 -7.63
C ASP A 12 22.38 7.00 -6.41
N LYS A 13 23.37 6.25 -5.92
CA LYS A 13 24.23 6.71 -4.81
C LYS A 13 24.88 8.08 -5.07
N ALA A 14 24.97 8.49 -6.33
CA ALA A 14 25.47 9.80 -6.77
C ALA A 14 24.37 10.78 -7.23
N GLY A 15 23.10 10.38 -7.24
CA GLY A 15 21.96 11.16 -7.75
C GLY A 15 21.43 12.24 -6.80
N LEU A 16 21.88 12.25 -5.54
CA LEU A 16 21.66 13.33 -4.58
C LEU A 16 23.02 13.81 -4.07
N THR A 17 23.54 14.88 -4.66
CA THR A 17 24.71 15.58 -4.14
C THR A 17 24.35 17.05 -3.94
N ALA A 18 25.21 17.82 -3.26
CA ALA A 18 25.03 19.27 -3.14
C ALA A 18 24.92 20.00 -4.49
N PHE A 19 25.27 19.32 -5.60
CA PHE A 19 25.31 19.85 -6.96
C PHE A 19 24.41 19.11 -7.95
N SER A 20 23.69 18.08 -7.52
CA SER A 20 22.79 17.30 -8.38
C SER A 20 21.50 16.97 -7.64
N SER A 21 20.39 17.41 -8.21
CA SER A 21 19.03 17.12 -7.73
C SER A 21 18.27 16.44 -8.87
N PRO A 22 17.43 15.44 -8.58
CA PRO A 22 16.54 14.88 -9.59
C PRO A 22 15.62 15.99 -10.13
N GLU A 23 15.53 16.11 -11.45
CA GLU A 23 14.65 17.06 -12.14
C GLU A 23 13.25 16.45 -12.19
N GLN A 24 12.29 17.07 -11.48
CA GLN A 24 10.89 16.66 -11.51
C GLN A 24 10.14 17.42 -12.60
N ALA A 25 9.57 16.70 -13.55
CA ALA A 25 8.74 17.31 -14.58
C ALA A 25 7.46 17.90 -13.96
N LEU A 26 7.12 19.13 -14.35
CA LEU A 26 5.89 19.81 -13.90
C LEU A 26 4.62 19.23 -14.55
N SER A 27 4.78 18.46 -15.63
CA SER A 27 3.68 17.85 -16.38
C SER A 27 4.00 16.38 -16.65
N PHE A 28 3.00 15.53 -16.43
CA PHE A 28 3.09 14.11 -16.74
C PHE A 28 2.45 13.82 -18.10
N SER A 29 3.22 13.23 -19.02
CA SER A 29 2.73 12.75 -20.31
C SER A 29 2.96 11.26 -20.44
N SER A 30 1.90 10.48 -20.69
CA SER A 30 2.02 9.03 -20.89
C SER A 30 2.72 8.64 -22.20
N LEU A 31 2.89 9.58 -23.13
CA LEU A 31 3.56 9.34 -24.41
C LEU A 31 5.08 9.47 -24.32
N ASP A 32 5.58 10.12 -23.26
CA ASP A 32 7.00 10.31 -23.06
C ASP A 32 7.63 9.00 -22.54
N ARG A 33 8.06 8.15 -23.48
CA ARG A 33 8.58 6.80 -23.22
C ARG A 33 9.89 6.78 -22.41
N GLU A 34 10.62 7.88 -22.40
CA GLU A 34 11.90 8.02 -21.71
C GLU A 34 11.72 8.55 -20.27
N SER A 35 10.57 9.16 -19.96
CA SER A 35 10.40 10.03 -18.79
C SER A 35 10.57 9.36 -17.42
N SER A 36 10.22 8.08 -17.23
CA SER A 36 10.67 7.28 -16.07
C SER A 36 9.99 5.90 -16.07
N LYS A 37 10.77 4.82 -16.04
CA LYS A 37 10.23 3.50 -15.72
C LYS A 37 10.05 3.41 -14.19
N PRO A 38 8.84 3.12 -13.68
CA PRO A 38 8.64 3.04 -12.24
C PRO A 38 9.30 1.79 -11.67
N VAL A 39 9.83 1.92 -10.45
CA VAL A 39 10.29 0.80 -9.65
C VAL A 39 9.08 0.14 -9.00
N VAL A 40 8.91 -1.15 -9.25
CA VAL A 40 7.79 -1.93 -8.74
C VAL A 40 8.23 -2.67 -7.48
N LEU A 41 7.62 -2.35 -6.35
CA LEU A 41 7.70 -3.20 -5.16
C LEU A 41 6.42 -4.02 -5.08
N SER A 42 6.57 -5.32 -4.82
CA SER A 42 5.43 -6.22 -4.72
C SER A 42 5.49 -7.07 -3.47
N LYS A 43 4.34 -7.32 -2.87
CA LYS A 43 4.21 -8.24 -1.73
C LYS A 43 2.85 -8.89 -1.70
N THR A 44 2.82 -10.13 -1.25
CA THR A 44 1.59 -10.94 -1.22
C THR A 44 1.11 -11.11 0.22
N TYR A 45 -0.20 -11.10 0.40
CA TYR A 45 -0.88 -11.29 1.66
C TYR A 45 -1.94 -12.39 1.51
N ALA A 46 -2.04 -13.24 2.52
CA ALA A 46 -3.03 -14.30 2.65
C ALA A 46 -4.27 -13.78 3.41
N LEU A 47 -5.44 -14.22 2.95
CA LEU A 47 -6.72 -14.01 3.61
C LEU A 47 -7.30 -15.37 3.97
N ILE A 48 -7.96 -15.44 5.13
CA ILE A 48 -8.54 -16.69 5.66
C ILE A 48 -9.83 -17.06 4.92
N LYS A 49 -10.55 -16.06 4.43
CA LYS A 49 -11.89 -16.21 3.85
C LYS A 49 -11.89 -15.84 2.37
N PRO A 50 -12.78 -16.44 1.56
CA PRO A 50 -12.94 -16.05 0.16
C PRO A 50 -13.43 -14.61 0.06
N VAL A 51 -12.93 -13.90 -0.95
CA VAL A 51 -13.29 -12.50 -1.22
C VAL A 51 -14.29 -12.47 -2.35
N THR A 52 -15.47 -11.89 -2.09
CA THR A 52 -16.53 -11.72 -3.09
C THR A 52 -16.41 -10.38 -3.81
N ALA A 53 -16.05 -9.31 -3.09
CA ALA A 53 -15.86 -7.98 -3.65
C ALA A 53 -14.80 -7.18 -2.88
N LEU A 54 -14.23 -6.17 -3.55
CA LEU A 54 -13.25 -5.24 -3.00
C LEU A 54 -13.63 -3.79 -3.31
N GLY A 55 -13.34 -2.90 -2.38
CA GLY A 55 -13.51 -1.46 -2.55
C GLY A 55 -12.40 -0.67 -1.84
N VAL A 56 -12.29 0.61 -2.13
CA VAL A 56 -11.33 1.52 -1.47
C VAL A 56 -12.04 2.81 -1.07
N THR A 57 -11.72 3.33 0.11
CA THR A 57 -12.26 4.62 0.55
C THR A 57 -11.59 5.79 -0.18
N SER A 58 -12.41 6.77 -0.57
CA SER A 58 -11.95 8.02 -1.18
C SER A 58 -12.47 9.21 -0.38
N THR A 59 -11.62 10.21 -0.20
CA THR A 59 -11.99 11.46 0.47
C THR A 59 -11.66 12.63 -0.45
N ARG A 60 -12.41 13.73 -0.35
CA ARG A 60 -12.30 14.89 -1.24
C ARG A 60 -10.85 15.38 -1.42
N ALA A 61 -10.10 15.50 -0.33
CA ALA A 61 -8.73 15.99 -0.35
C ALA A 61 -7.68 14.86 -0.35
N GLY A 62 -8.09 13.60 -0.21
CA GLY A 62 -7.16 12.46 -0.16
C GLY A 62 -6.22 12.41 1.05
N ILE A 63 -6.47 13.23 2.09
CA ILE A 63 -5.59 13.36 3.27
C ILE A 63 -5.73 12.16 4.21
N SER A 64 -6.96 11.66 4.41
CA SER A 64 -7.19 10.54 5.33
C SER A 64 -6.61 9.24 4.79
N THR A 65 -6.21 8.35 5.71
CA THR A 65 -5.67 7.04 5.35
C THR A 65 -6.74 6.23 4.61
N ARG A 66 -6.41 5.79 3.40
CA ARG A 66 -7.30 4.94 2.60
C ARG A 66 -7.47 3.59 3.29
N GLN A 67 -8.71 3.14 3.33
CA GLN A 67 -9.09 1.81 3.80
C GLN A 67 -9.51 0.98 2.60
N ILE A 68 -9.08 -0.27 2.59
CA ILE A 68 -9.50 -1.30 1.64
C ILE A 68 -10.68 -2.03 2.30
N LEU A 69 -11.83 -1.98 1.65
CA LEU A 69 -13.04 -2.66 2.05
C LEU A 69 -13.06 -4.03 1.39
N ILE A 70 -13.23 -5.08 2.19
CA ILE A 70 -13.23 -6.46 1.75
C ILE A 70 -14.59 -7.05 2.10
N ALA A 71 -15.35 -7.43 1.08
CA ALA A 71 -16.54 -8.26 1.24
C ALA A 71 -16.08 -9.73 1.21
N SER A 72 -16.26 -10.40 2.35
CA SER A 72 -15.90 -11.80 2.54
C SER A 72 -17.10 -12.69 2.26
N GLY A 73 -16.89 -13.96 1.90
CA GLY A 73 -17.97 -14.94 1.64
C GLY A 73 -18.85 -15.33 2.83
N ASP A 74 -18.69 -14.67 3.99
CA ASP A 74 -19.64 -14.76 5.12
C ASP A 74 -20.64 -13.59 5.06
N ASP A 75 -20.77 -12.92 3.91
CA ASP A 75 -21.59 -11.74 3.66
C ASP A 75 -21.27 -10.56 4.59
N ARG A 76 -20.00 -10.43 4.99
CA ARG A 76 -19.51 -9.37 5.89
C ARG A 76 -18.50 -8.48 5.21
N ILE A 77 -18.62 -7.18 5.47
CA ILE A 77 -17.65 -6.17 5.05
C ILE A 77 -16.67 -5.92 6.19
N SER A 78 -15.38 -6.06 5.92
CA SER A 78 -14.27 -5.72 6.81
C SER A 78 -13.41 -4.61 6.21
N SER A 79 -12.87 -3.73 7.05
CA SER A 79 -11.97 -2.65 6.62
C SER A 79 -10.53 -2.94 7.01
N VAL A 80 -9.62 -2.76 6.06
CA VAL A 80 -8.17 -2.95 6.26
C VAL A 80 -7.46 -1.65 5.90
N SER A 81 -6.61 -1.14 6.79
CA SER A 81 -5.84 0.07 6.51
C SER A 81 -4.77 -0.18 5.44
N ARG A 82 -4.54 0.80 4.56
CA ARG A 82 -3.49 0.72 3.54
C ARG A 82 -2.10 0.50 4.15
N ASN A 83 -1.84 1.06 5.34
CA ASN A 83 -0.55 0.95 6.02
C ASN A 83 -0.20 -0.50 6.40
N LEU A 84 -1.23 -1.34 6.64
CA LEU A 84 -1.01 -2.77 6.87
C LEU A 84 -0.56 -3.50 5.61
N LEU A 85 -1.04 -3.04 4.45
CA LEU A 85 -0.82 -3.66 3.15
C LEU A 85 0.33 -2.98 2.41
N GLU A 86 1.47 -2.82 3.08
CA GLU A 86 2.62 -2.13 2.51
C GLU A 86 3.73 -3.11 2.07
N PRO A 87 4.18 -3.10 0.79
CA PRO A 87 5.24 -4.00 0.33
C PRO A 87 6.61 -3.78 0.98
N ARG A 88 6.90 -2.56 1.45
CA ARG A 88 8.17 -2.22 2.12
C ARG A 88 8.34 -2.82 3.51
N ARG A 89 7.30 -3.45 4.08
CA ARG A 89 7.40 -4.05 5.43
C ARG A 89 8.49 -5.13 5.47
N PRO A 90 9.48 -5.06 6.39
CA PRO A 90 10.58 -6.02 6.43
C PRO A 90 10.09 -7.41 6.85
N THR A 91 10.65 -8.47 6.27
CA THR A 91 10.31 -9.86 6.67
C THR A 91 11.03 -10.27 7.96
N GLY A 92 12.21 -9.71 8.22
CA GLY A 92 12.99 -9.94 9.44
C GLY A 92 12.77 -8.88 10.52
N GLU A 93 13.74 -8.75 11.41
CA GLU A 93 13.74 -7.68 12.42
C GLU A 93 13.74 -6.30 11.77
N VAL A 94 12.96 -5.39 12.36
CA VAL A 94 12.78 -4.03 11.86
C VAL A 94 14.03 -3.21 12.17
N LYS A 95 14.65 -2.65 11.12
CA LYS A 95 15.82 -1.77 11.27
C LYS A 95 15.41 -0.43 11.85
N LYS A 96 16.38 0.30 12.42
CA LYS A 96 16.13 1.62 13.05
C LYS A 96 15.45 2.62 12.09
N HIS A 97 15.93 2.72 10.85
CA HIS A 97 15.34 3.62 9.83
C HIS A 97 13.91 3.21 9.45
N GLU A 98 13.64 1.91 9.31
CA GLU A 98 12.29 1.41 9.00
C GLU A 98 11.31 1.73 10.14
N LYS A 99 11.78 1.63 11.39
CA LYS A 99 11.00 2.00 12.57
C LYS A 99 10.74 3.51 12.64
N GLU A 100 11.71 4.34 12.26
CA GLU A 100 11.54 5.79 12.16
C GLU A 100 10.52 6.19 11.09
N GLU A 101 10.41 5.41 10.00
CA GLU A 101 9.33 5.54 9.00
C GLU A 101 7.98 4.97 9.45
N GLY A 102 7.91 4.35 10.65
CA GLY A 102 6.71 3.70 11.16
C GLY A 102 6.39 2.35 10.49
N LEU A 103 7.34 1.75 9.78
CA LEU A 103 7.20 0.39 9.27
C LEU A 103 7.29 -0.63 10.40
N PHE A 104 6.58 -1.74 10.21
CA PHE A 104 6.53 -2.84 11.16
C PHE A 104 6.64 -4.16 10.41
N GLN A 105 7.14 -5.17 11.13
CA GLN A 105 7.46 -6.49 10.57
C GLN A 105 6.28 -7.05 9.76
N TYR A 106 6.57 -7.53 8.56
CA TYR A 106 5.60 -8.13 7.67
C TYR A 106 4.94 -9.36 8.29
N THR A 107 3.61 -9.41 8.17
CA THR A 107 2.79 -10.56 8.54
C THR A 107 2.05 -11.01 7.29
N PRO A 108 2.26 -12.24 6.81
CA PRO A 108 1.62 -12.72 5.58
C PRO A 108 0.11 -12.81 5.73
N LEU A 109 -0.39 -13.13 6.93
CA LEU A 109 -1.80 -13.24 7.21
C LEU A 109 -2.39 -11.88 7.58
N VAL A 110 -3.43 -11.46 6.85
CA VAL A 110 -4.16 -10.23 7.18
C VAL A 110 -5.30 -10.57 8.16
N PRO A 111 -5.28 -10.05 9.40
CA PRO A 111 -6.33 -10.32 10.37
C PRO A 111 -7.62 -9.58 10.00
N LEU A 112 -8.70 -10.33 9.80
CA LEU A 112 -10.05 -9.78 9.63
C LEU A 112 -10.73 -9.74 11.00
N VAL A 113 -10.51 -8.64 11.73
CA VAL A 113 -11.08 -8.47 13.09
C VAL A 113 -12.51 -7.95 13.02
N SER A 114 -13.40 -8.53 13.82
CA SER A 114 -14.83 -8.14 13.84
C SER A 114 -15.05 -6.67 14.20
N MET A 115 -14.16 -6.06 15.00
CA MET A 115 -14.22 -4.63 15.33
C MET A 115 -14.00 -3.72 14.11
N SER A 116 -13.31 -4.19 13.08
CA SER A 116 -13.04 -3.43 11.85
C SER A 116 -14.17 -3.57 10.82
N ALA A 117 -15.22 -4.33 11.15
CA ALA A 117 -16.33 -4.59 10.24
C ALA A 117 -17.44 -3.54 10.42
N PRO A 118 -17.62 -2.60 9.47
CA PRO A 118 -18.70 -1.60 9.56
C PRO A 118 -20.10 -2.21 9.50
N SER A 119 -20.22 -3.41 8.93
CA SER A 119 -21.49 -4.14 8.80
C SER A 119 -22.06 -4.63 10.13
N TYR A 120 -21.27 -4.70 11.22
CA TYR A 120 -21.67 -5.19 12.55
C TYR A 120 -22.52 -6.47 12.55
N ASN A 121 -23.86 -6.39 12.53
CA ASN A 121 -24.78 -7.53 12.50
C ASN A 121 -25.51 -7.72 11.15
N LEU A 122 -25.23 -6.86 10.18
CA LEU A 122 -25.84 -6.91 8.85
C LEU A 122 -25.01 -7.81 7.92
N THR A 123 -25.73 -8.57 7.08
CA THR A 123 -25.17 -9.34 5.97
C THR A 123 -25.43 -8.60 4.66
N VAL A 124 -24.53 -8.73 3.68
CA VAL A 124 -24.57 -8.04 2.38
C VAL A 124 -24.55 -9.04 1.24
#